data_AF-A0A922WTP3-F1
#
_entry.id   AF-A0A922WTP3-F1
#
_cell.length_a   1.000
_cell.length_b   1.000
_cell.length_c   1.000
_cell.angle_alpha   90.00
_cell.angle_beta   90.00
_cell.angle_gamma   90.00
#
_symmetry.space_group_name_H-M   'P 1'
#
loop_
_entity.id
_entity.type
_entity.pdbx_description
1 polymer ?
#
loop_
_entity_poly.entity_id
_entity_poly.type
_entity_poly.pdbx_seq_one_letter_code
_entity_poly.pdbx_strand_id
1 'polypeptide(L)'
;MIVREYEKDEITVHKVPLMLMGGVVAISLVLTASVSLGFFERQAVPAEARAAAGVKPAAERTLRFFDEADGTVRVEDGATAEVLGRYGQGEGGFIRASVRSLVHQRRIRGEGSQVPFNLTEWDNGGLTLSDPV
;
A
#
# COMPACT_ATOMS: atom_id res chain seq x y z
N MET A 1 12.86 -46.58 -47.79
CA MET A 1 12.75 -45.26 -47.13
C MET A 1 11.28 -44.87 -47.17
N ILE A 2 10.56 -45.06 -46.06
CA ILE A 2 9.13 -44.73 -45.97
C ILE A 2 9.06 -43.29 -45.46
N VAL A 3 8.68 -42.36 -46.33
CA VAL A 3 8.43 -40.96 -45.96
C VAL A 3 7.00 -40.92 -45.41
N ARG A 4 6.86 -40.79 -44.08
CA ARG A 4 5.58 -40.44 -43.47
C ARG A 4 5.33 -38.97 -43.73
N GLU A 5 4.34 -38.69 -44.56
CA GLU A 5 3.83 -37.34 -44.77
C GLU A 5 3.03 -36.96 -43.52
N TYR A 6 3.55 -35.98 -42.77
CA TYR A 6 2.82 -35.42 -41.64
C TYR A 6 1.71 -34.54 -42.21
N GLU A 7 0.47 -35.02 -42.11
CA GLU A 7 -0.72 -34.20 -42.34
C GLU A 7 -0.61 -32.98 -41.43
N LYS A 8 -0.63 -31.78 -42.01
CA LYS A 8 -0.60 -30.54 -41.25
C LYS A 8 -1.82 -30.55 -40.34
N ASP A 9 -1.60 -30.77 -39.05
CA ASP A 9 -2.61 -30.55 -38.03
C ASP A 9 -3.11 -29.12 -38.20
N GLU A 10 -4.27 -28.97 -38.84
CA GLU A 10 -4.91 -27.69 -39.04
C GLU A 10 -5.36 -27.27 -37.63
N ILE A 11 -4.59 -26.36 -37.02
CA ILE A 11 -4.92 -25.81 -35.70
C ILE A 11 -6.23 -25.03 -35.86
N THR A 12 -7.34 -25.74 -35.72
CA THR A 12 -8.69 -25.19 -35.80
C THR A 12 -9.00 -24.55 -34.46
N VAL A 13 -8.61 -23.29 -34.33
CA VAL A 13 -8.92 -22.52 -33.12
C VAL A 13 -10.44 -22.36 -33.05
N HIS A 14 -11.05 -22.84 -31.97
CA HIS A 14 -12.47 -22.64 -31.74
C HIS A 14 -12.76 -21.14 -31.62
N LYS A 15 -13.56 -20.61 -32.55
CA LYS A 15 -13.87 -19.18 -32.67
C LYS A 15 -14.56 -18.63 -31.42
N VAL A 16 -15.37 -19.45 -30.75
CA VAL A 16 -16.12 -19.05 -29.54
C VAL A 16 -15.17 -18.72 -28.38
N PRO A 17 -14.26 -19.62 -27.93
CA PRO A 17 -13.22 -19.28 -26.97
C PRO A 17 -12.38 -18.06 -27.36
N LEU A 18 -12.00 -17.93 -28.63
CA LEU A 18 -11.19 -16.80 -29.09
C LEU A 18 -11.94 -15.47 -28.95
N MET A 19 -13.23 -15.44 -29.30
CA MET A 19 -14.08 -14.25 -29.12
C MET A 19 -14.29 -13.92 -27.65
N LEU A 20 -14.45 -14.93 -26.78
CA LEU A 20 -14.55 -14.71 -25.33
C LEU A 20 -13.26 -14.12 -24.76
N MET A 21 -12.09 -14.61 -25.16
CA MET A 21 -10.79 -14.04 -24.75
C MET A 21 -10.65 -12.59 -25.21
N GLY A 22 -11.00 -12.30 -26.47
CA GLY A 22 -11.02 -10.93 -26.99
C GLY A 22 -12.00 -10.03 -26.22
N GLY A 23 -13.16 -10.55 -25.86
CA GLY A 23 -14.16 -9.86 -25.04
C GLY A 23 -13.64 -9.52 -23.64
N VAL A 24 -12.96 -10.45 -22.97
CA VAL A 24 -12.33 -10.19 -21.66
C VAL A 24 -11.29 -9.07 -21.76
N VAL A 25 -10.39 -9.14 -22.76
CA VAL A 25 -9.37 -8.10 -22.97
C VAL A 25 -10.02 -6.74 -23.25
N ALA A 26 -11.03 -6.70 -24.11
CA ALA A 26 -11.75 -5.46 -24.43
C ALA A 26 -12.44 -4.87 -23.20
N ILE A 27 -13.13 -5.70 -22.40
CA ILE A 27 -13.76 -5.26 -21.15
C ILE A 27 -12.71 -4.72 -20.17
N SER A 28 -11.59 -5.42 -19.99
CA SER A 28 -10.50 -4.94 -19.13
C SER A 28 -9.97 -3.57 -19.58
N LEU A 29 -9.70 -3.41 -20.88
CA LEU A 29 -9.23 -2.13 -21.43
C LEU A 29 -10.27 -1.01 -21.25
N VAL A 30 -11.55 -1.30 -21.49
CA VAL A 30 -12.63 -0.32 -21.29
C VAL A 30 -12.73 0.10 -19.82
N LEU A 31 -12.67 -0.84 -18.89
CA LEU A 31 -12.69 -0.54 -17.45
C LEU A 31 -11.48 0.31 -17.03
N THR A 32 -10.27 -0.07 -17.47
CA THR A 32 -9.05 0.70 -17.20
C THR A 32 -9.11 2.11 -17.80
N ALA A 33 -9.55 2.24 -19.06
CA ALA A 33 -9.69 3.54 -19.72
C ALA A 33 -10.72 4.42 -19.01
N SER A 34 -11.83 3.84 -18.55
CA SER A 34 -12.88 4.57 -17.84
C SER A 34 -12.35 5.19 -16.54
N VAL A 35 -11.58 4.45 -15.76
CA VAL A 35 -10.93 4.98 -14.54
C VAL A 35 -9.80 5.97 -14.86
N SER A 36 -9.02 5.70 -15.91
CA SER A 36 -7.87 6.53 -16.28
C SER A 36 -8.28 7.91 -16.81
N LEU A 37 -9.34 7.95 -17.63
CA LEU A 37 -9.92 9.17 -18.20
C LEU A 37 -10.82 9.93 -17.22
N GLY A 38 -11.04 9.40 -16.02
CA GLY A 38 -11.79 10.09 -14.95
C GLY A 38 -13.32 9.97 -15.06
N PHE A 39 -13.85 8.99 -15.80
CA PHE A 39 -15.29 8.71 -15.81
C PHE A 39 -15.79 8.11 -14.50
N PHE A 40 -14.88 7.53 -13.71
CA PHE A 40 -15.13 7.08 -12.34
C PHE A 40 -14.17 7.80 -11.40
N GLU A 41 -14.65 8.12 -10.19
CA GLU A 41 -13.78 8.65 -9.15
C GLU A 41 -12.68 7.62 -8.84
N ARG A 42 -11.42 8.05 -8.97
CA ARG A 42 -10.26 7.24 -8.63
C ARG A 42 -10.34 6.97 -7.13
N GLN A 43 -10.13 5.71 -6.70
CA GLN A 43 -10.16 5.29 -5.29
C GLN A 43 -9.64 6.41 -4.39
N ALA A 44 -10.54 6.93 -3.55
CA ALA A 44 -10.39 8.22 -2.92
C ALA A 44 -9.01 8.38 -2.28
N VAL A 45 -8.25 9.38 -2.72
CA VAL A 45 -7.06 9.82 -2.00
C VAL A 45 -7.52 10.05 -0.56
N PRO A 46 -6.96 9.37 0.45
CA PRO A 46 -7.49 9.45 1.81
C PRO A 46 -7.55 10.88 2.36
N ALA A 47 -6.70 11.79 1.84
CA ALA A 47 -6.77 13.22 2.13
C ALA A 47 -8.01 13.89 1.51
N GLU A 48 -8.33 13.59 0.25
CA GLU A 48 -9.49 14.15 -0.46
C GLU A 48 -10.82 13.65 0.11
N ALA A 49 -10.93 12.35 0.43
CA ALA A 49 -12.11 11.81 1.09
C ALA A 49 -12.35 12.46 2.47
N ARG A 50 -11.28 12.68 3.24
CA ARG A 50 -11.38 13.37 4.54
C ARG A 50 -11.79 14.83 4.36
N ALA A 51 -11.23 15.53 3.39
CA ALA A 51 -11.59 16.91 3.07
C ALA A 51 -13.06 17.01 2.64
N ALA A 52 -13.55 16.11 1.78
CA ALA A 52 -14.94 16.05 1.35
C ALA A 52 -15.89 15.74 2.52
N ALA A 53 -15.45 14.90 3.47
CA ALA A 53 -16.18 14.60 4.69
C ALA A 53 -16.07 15.71 5.76
N GLY A 54 -15.29 16.77 5.53
CA GLY A 54 -15.07 17.85 6.49
C GLY A 54 -14.26 17.44 7.73
N VAL A 55 -13.57 16.29 7.68
CA VAL A 55 -12.77 15.71 8.75
C VAL A 55 -11.48 16.52 8.92
N LYS A 56 -11.22 17.00 10.13
CA LYS A 56 -10.06 17.85 10.45
C LYS A 56 -9.05 17.13 11.35
N PRO A 57 -7.76 17.48 11.28
CA PRO A 57 -6.79 16.98 12.24
C PRO A 57 -7.13 17.51 13.64
N ALA A 58 -7.27 16.61 14.60
CA ALA A 58 -7.56 16.90 16.00
C ALA A 58 -6.27 17.02 16.83
N ALA A 59 -5.30 16.16 16.58
CA ALA A 59 -3.99 16.19 17.23
C ALA A 59 -2.90 15.66 16.29
N GLU A 60 -1.69 16.16 16.47
CA GLU A 60 -0.51 15.68 15.74
C GLU A 60 0.64 15.45 16.69
N ARG A 61 1.41 14.39 16.45
CA ARG A 61 2.61 14.06 17.21
C ARG A 61 3.65 13.42 16.31
N THR A 62 4.92 13.71 16.57
CA THR A 62 6.02 13.03 15.88
C THR A 62 6.45 11.81 16.68
N LEU A 63 6.78 10.71 16.00
CA LEU A 63 7.13 9.44 16.63
C LEU A 63 8.44 8.87 16.08
N ARG A 64 9.25 8.29 16.97
CA ARG A 64 10.39 7.44 16.62
C ARG A 64 10.17 6.04 17.16
N PHE A 65 10.65 5.06 16.39
CA PHE A 65 10.53 3.64 16.71
C PHE A 65 11.91 3.02 16.78
N PHE A 66 12.15 2.24 17.83
CA PHE A 66 13.42 1.56 18.07
C PHE A 66 13.16 0.09 18.36
N ASP A 67 13.86 -0.79 17.64
CA ASP A 67 13.97 -2.20 17.99
C ASP A 67 15.07 -2.34 19.06
N GLU A 68 14.71 -2.86 20.24
CA GLU A 68 15.62 -3.11 21.35
C GLU A 68 16.18 -4.54 21.29
N ALA A 69 17.33 -4.77 21.94
CA ALA A 69 18.06 -6.05 21.86
C ALA A 69 17.29 -7.26 22.46
N ASP A 70 16.34 -6.99 23.35
CA ASP A 70 15.44 -7.98 23.96
C ASP A 70 14.22 -8.30 23.08
N GLY A 71 14.09 -7.68 21.90
CA GLY A 71 12.96 -7.80 20.99
C GLY A 71 11.78 -6.89 21.32
N THR A 72 11.94 -5.99 22.30
CA THR A 72 10.96 -4.95 22.60
C THR A 72 11.00 -3.87 21.51
N VAL A 73 9.83 -3.29 21.18
CA VAL A 73 9.75 -2.08 20.36
C VAL A 73 9.44 -0.90 21.26
N ARG A 74 10.36 0.05 21.31
CA ARG A 74 10.20 1.31 22.05
C ARG A 74 9.70 2.40 21.11
N VAL A 75 8.67 3.11 21.54
CA VAL A 75 8.11 4.27 20.86
C VAL A 75 8.44 5.51 21.66
N GLU A 76 9.08 6.47 21.01
CA GLU A 76 9.44 7.75 21.60
C GLU A 76 8.74 8.89 20.88
N ASP A 77 8.47 9.97 21.61
CA ASP A 77 8.13 11.25 21.00
C ASP A 77 9.32 11.78 20.19
N GLY A 78 9.07 12.15 18.94
CA GLY A 78 10.11 12.59 18.02
C GLY A 78 10.74 13.94 18.38
N ALA A 79 10.04 14.77 19.15
CA ALA A 79 10.51 16.09 19.58
C ALA A 79 11.18 16.04 20.95
N THR A 80 10.59 15.35 21.93
CA THR A 80 11.08 15.34 23.33
C THR A 80 11.95 14.14 23.69
N ALA A 81 11.96 13.09 22.86
CA ALA A 81 12.54 11.78 23.17
C ALA A 81 11.93 11.09 24.41
N GLU A 82 10.75 11.54 24.85
CA GLU A 82 9.99 10.88 25.91
C GLU A 82 9.51 9.51 25.43
N VAL A 83 9.65 8.49 26.29
CA VAL A 83 9.15 7.14 25.99
C VAL A 83 7.63 7.10 26.15
N LEU A 84 6.92 7.02 25.03
CA LEU A 84 5.46 6.96 24.98
C LEU A 84 4.93 5.54 25.19
N GLY A 85 5.73 4.52 24.87
CA GLY A 85 5.34 3.13 25.05
C GLY A 85 6.46 2.15 24.75
N ARG A 86 6.29 0.93 25.27
CA ARG A 86 7.13 -0.24 24.95
C ARG A 86 6.21 -1.44 24.70
N TYR A 87 6.50 -2.18 23.64
CA TYR A 87 5.75 -3.37 23.26
C TYR A 87 6.67 -4.59 23.26
N GLY A 88 6.41 -5.55 24.15
CA GLY A 88 7.21 -6.77 24.29
C GLY A 88 7.03 -7.74 23.13
N GLN A 89 7.74 -8.87 23.16
CA GLN A 89 7.57 -9.90 22.12
C GLN A 89 6.12 -10.43 22.09
N GLY A 90 5.55 -10.54 20.89
CA GLY A 90 4.15 -10.93 20.70
C GLY A 90 3.13 -9.79 20.84
N GLU A 91 3.54 -8.62 21.31
CA GLU A 91 2.69 -7.43 21.40
C GLU A 91 2.88 -6.48 20.20
N GLY A 92 1.96 -5.54 20.00
CA GLY A 92 2.15 -4.46 19.02
C GLY A 92 2.37 -4.94 17.57
N GLY A 93 1.83 -6.12 17.21
CA GLY A 93 2.03 -6.72 15.88
C GLY A 93 1.63 -5.79 14.73
N PHE A 94 0.54 -5.04 14.89
CA PHE A 94 0.10 -4.03 13.94
C PHE A 94 1.12 -2.89 13.75
N ILE A 95 1.68 -2.37 14.85
CA ILE A 95 2.69 -1.30 14.83
C ILE A 95 3.94 -1.81 14.12
N ARG A 96 4.43 -3.00 14.50
CA ARG A 96 5.61 -3.61 13.87
C ARG A 96 5.44 -3.82 12.37
N ALA A 97 4.31 -4.37 11.94
CA ALA A 97 4.05 -4.61 10.53
C ALA A 97 4.00 -3.28 9.74
N SER A 98 3.29 -2.28 10.27
CA SER A 98 3.11 -0.98 9.62
C SER A 98 4.43 -0.20 9.53
N VAL A 99 5.15 -0.07 10.65
CA VAL A 99 6.43 0.65 10.72
C VAL A 99 7.50 -0.03 9.88
N ARG A 100 7.57 -1.37 9.87
CA ARG A 100 8.53 -2.10 9.04
C ARG A 100 8.32 -1.82 7.56
N SER A 101 7.08 -1.70 7.10
CA SER A 101 6.78 -1.31 5.72
C SER A 101 7.32 0.09 5.40
N LEU A 102 7.08 1.07 6.27
CA LEU A 102 7.57 2.45 6.09
C LEU A 102 9.09 2.54 6.11
N VAL A 103 9.74 1.90 7.09
CA VAL A 103 11.21 1.85 7.20
C VAL A 103 11.82 1.14 5.99
N HIS A 104 11.17 0.10 5.47
CA HIS A 104 11.61 -0.56 4.25
C HIS A 104 11.58 0.39 3.05
N GLN A 105 10.53 1.21 2.89
CA GLN A 105 10.45 2.22 1.83
C GLN A 105 11.57 3.26 1.94
N ARG A 106 11.84 3.78 3.14
CA ARG A 106 12.98 4.68 3.37
C ARG A 106 14.31 4.05 2.96
N ARG A 107 14.52 2.78 3.33
CA ARG A 107 15.74 2.06 2.96
C ARG A 107 15.92 1.96 1.45
N ILE A 108 14.83 1.74 0.70
CA ILE A 108 14.87 1.72 -0.77
C ILE A 108 15.29 3.09 -1.33
N ARG A 109 14.81 4.18 -0.71
CA ARG A 109 15.16 5.57 -1.09
C ARG A 109 16.52 6.05 -0.58
N GLY A 110 17.23 5.23 0.21
CA GLY A 110 18.50 5.62 0.83
C GLY A 110 18.34 6.59 2.02
N GLU A 111 17.14 6.66 2.59
CA GLU A 111 16.80 7.54 3.70
C GLU A 111 16.95 6.81 5.04
N GLY A 112 17.44 7.54 6.05
CA GLY A 112 17.68 7.00 7.39
C GLY A 112 16.52 7.19 8.37
N SER A 113 16.72 6.73 9.60
CA SER A 113 15.76 6.88 10.72
C SER A 113 15.81 8.25 11.42
N GLN A 114 16.59 9.20 10.91
CA GLN A 114 16.82 10.50 11.56
C GLN A 114 15.54 11.35 11.66
N VAL A 115 14.72 11.31 10.61
CA VAL A 115 13.45 12.05 10.55
C VAL A 115 12.36 11.25 11.24
N PRO A 116 11.66 11.78 12.25
CA PRO A 116 10.55 11.08 12.89
C PRO A 116 9.35 10.94 11.93
N PHE A 117 8.47 9.97 12.21
CA PHE A 117 7.20 9.84 11.49
C PHE A 117 6.14 10.77 12.11
N ASN A 118 5.15 11.18 11.32
CA ASN A 118 4.06 12.02 11.80
C ASN A 118 2.81 11.18 12.03
N LEU A 119 2.32 11.17 13.28
CA LEU A 119 1.03 10.61 13.65
C LEU A 119 0.00 11.73 13.74
N THR A 120 -1.03 11.66 12.91
CA THR A 120 -2.19 12.55 12.96
C THR A 120 -3.40 11.78 13.48
N GLU A 121 -4.02 12.30 14.52
CA GLU A 121 -5.36 11.94 14.96
C GLU A 121 -6.37 12.87 14.30
N TRP A 122 -7.42 12.29 13.74
CA TRP A 122 -8.51 13.00 13.08
C TRP A 122 -9.70 13.11 14.04
N ASP A 123 -10.53 14.15 13.88
CA ASP A 123 -11.71 14.40 14.73
C ASP A 123 -12.76 13.27 14.72
N ASN A 124 -12.70 12.38 13.73
CA ASN A 124 -13.50 11.16 13.65
C ASN A 124 -12.87 9.94 14.33
N GLY A 125 -11.78 10.11 15.08
CA GLY A 125 -11.04 9.05 15.78
C GLY A 125 -10.11 8.23 14.87
N GLY A 126 -10.03 8.57 13.58
CA GLY A 126 -9.07 7.96 12.67
C GLY A 126 -7.64 8.32 13.04
N LEU A 127 -6.70 7.42 12.78
CA LEU A 127 -5.26 7.68 12.90
C LEU A 127 -4.58 7.58 11.54
N THR A 128 -3.56 8.39 11.30
CA THR A 128 -2.70 8.29 10.12
C THR A 128 -1.25 8.44 10.54
N LEU A 129 -0.45 7.42 10.23
CA LEU A 129 1.00 7.47 10.35
C LEU A 129 1.58 7.77 8.97
N SER A 130 2.29 8.88 8.84
CA SER A 130 2.87 9.36 7.59
C SER A 130 4.38 9.54 7.71
N ASP A 131 5.05 9.30 6.59
CA ASP A 131 6.47 9.54 6.43
C ASP A 131 6.68 10.89 5.74
N PRO A 132 7.33 11.87 6.38
CA PRO A 132 7.58 13.19 5.76
C PRO A 132 8.73 13.19 4.75
N VAL A 133 9.43 12.06 4.58
CA VAL A 133 10.57 11.91 3.66
C VAL A 133 10.14 11.28 2.33
#